data_AF-H0XG12-F1
#
_entry.id   AF-H0XG12-F1
#
_cell.length_a   1.000
_cell.length_b   1.000
_cell.length_c   1.000
_cell.angle_alpha   90.00
_cell.angle_beta   90.00
_cell.angle_gamma   90.00
#
_symmetry.space_group_name_H-M   'P 1'
#
loop_
_entity.id
_entity.type
_entity.pdbx_description
1 polymer ?
#
loop_
_entity_poly.entity_id
_entity_poly.type
_entity_poly.pdbx_seq_one_letter_code
_entity_poly.pdbx_strand_id
1 'polypeptide(L)'
;QPVLTQLPSASASLGASVKLTCTLSSGYSNYGIAWLQQQPGKAPRYLMWLKSDGTSNKGDGIPDRFSGSSSGVDRYLTISNLQSEDEADYICGADYNVGGSYG
;
A
#
# COMPACT_ATOMS: atom_id res chain seq x y z
N GLN A 1 2.88 7.96 -17.72
CA GLN A 1 2.11 7.48 -16.57
C GLN A 1 2.78 6.22 -16.05
N PRO A 2 3.00 6.07 -14.72
CA PRO A 2 3.61 4.86 -14.18
C PRO A 2 2.69 3.65 -14.40
N VAL A 3 3.29 2.51 -14.72
CA VAL A 3 2.61 1.20 -14.61
C VAL A 3 2.94 0.64 -13.23
N LEU A 4 1.93 0.06 -12.57
CA LEU A 4 2.08 -0.60 -11.28
C LEU A 4 1.88 -2.09 -11.42
N THR A 5 2.81 -2.87 -10.88
CA THR A 5 2.72 -4.32 -10.81
C THR A 5 2.62 -4.74 -9.35
N GLN A 6 1.62 -5.56 -9.03
CA GLN A 6 1.45 -6.17 -7.71
C GLN A 6 1.53 -7.69 -7.83
N LEU A 7 1.89 -8.35 -6.74
CA LEU A 7 1.69 -9.78 -6.62
C LEU A 7 0.18 -10.09 -6.67
N PRO A 8 -0.23 -11.16 -7.37
CA PRO A 8 -1.65 -11.48 -7.50
C PRO A 8 -2.31 -11.85 -6.16
N SER A 9 -1.54 -12.42 -5.24
CA SER A 9 -1.99 -12.72 -3.88
C SER A 9 -0.80 -12.92 -2.93
N ALA A 10 -1.08 -12.81 -1.64
CA ALA A 10 -0.18 -13.22 -0.57
C ALA A 10 -1.01 -13.82 0.57
N SER A 11 -0.45 -14.81 1.26
CA SER A 11 -1.12 -15.49 2.37
C SER A 11 -0.15 -15.70 3.52
N ALA A 12 -0.66 -15.59 4.75
CA ALA A 12 0.07 -15.91 5.97
C ALA A 12 -0.92 -16.37 7.05
N SER A 13 -0.43 -17.09 8.05
CA SER A 13 -1.24 -17.49 9.21
C SER A 13 -1.58 -16.29 10.10
N LEU A 14 -2.68 -16.38 10.86
CA LEU A 14 -3.01 -15.41 11.89
C LEU A 14 -1.85 -15.25 12.88
N GLY A 15 -1.57 -14.00 13.29
CA GLY A 15 -0.44 -13.63 14.13
C GLY A 15 0.92 -13.55 13.42
N ALA A 16 1.04 -14.06 12.19
CA ALA A 16 2.24 -13.91 11.39
C ALA A 16 2.32 -12.51 10.74
N SER A 17 3.39 -12.26 9.98
CA SER A 17 3.54 -11.06 9.18
C SER A 17 3.43 -11.37 7.69
N VAL A 18 2.75 -10.51 6.94
CA VAL A 18 2.69 -10.57 5.47
C VAL A 18 3.25 -9.27 4.89
N LYS A 19 3.99 -9.39 3.79
CA LYS A 19 4.53 -8.25 3.04
C LYS A 19 3.98 -8.26 1.63
N LEU A 20 3.26 -7.20 1.28
CA LEU A 20 2.77 -6.94 -0.06
C LEU A 20 3.76 -6.04 -0.79
N THR A 21 3.87 -6.23 -2.10
CA THR A 21 4.78 -5.47 -2.96
C THR A 21 3.99 -4.82 -4.09
N CYS A 22 4.28 -3.54 -4.31
CA CYS A 22 3.87 -2.78 -5.47
C CYS A 22 5.11 -2.21 -6.16
N THR A 23 5.32 -2.57 -7.42
CA THR A 23 6.49 -2.17 -8.21
C THR A 23 6.08 -1.16 -9.27
N LEU A 24 6.71 0.02 -9.25
CA LEU A 24 6.56 1.01 -10.29
C LEU A 24 7.41 0.65 -11.53
N SER A 25 6.90 0.99 -12.72
CA SER A 25 7.70 0.94 -13.95
C SER A 25 8.99 1.77 -13.84
N SER A 26 10.04 1.35 -14.54
CA SER A 26 11.32 2.07 -14.59
C SER A 26 11.12 3.55 -14.95
N GLY A 27 11.91 4.42 -14.31
CA GLY A 27 11.82 5.89 -14.49
C GLY A 27 10.84 6.61 -13.57
N TYR A 28 10.02 5.89 -12.80
CA TYR A 28 9.06 6.46 -11.84
C TYR A 28 9.44 6.19 -10.39
N SER A 29 10.71 5.88 -10.11
CA SER A 29 11.17 5.54 -8.75
C SER A 29 10.88 6.66 -7.75
N ASN A 30 10.86 7.94 -8.17
CA ASN A 30 10.58 9.09 -7.29
C ASN A 30 9.09 9.31 -6.98
N TYR A 31 8.17 8.53 -7.56
CA TYR A 31 6.73 8.70 -7.38
C TYR A 31 6.24 8.08 -6.07
N GLY A 32 5.18 8.67 -5.52
CA GLY A 32 4.44 8.10 -4.40
C GLY A 32 3.34 7.15 -4.88
N ILE A 33 3.02 6.15 -4.06
CA ILE A 33 1.82 5.33 -4.25
C ILE A 33 0.99 5.32 -2.98
N ALA A 34 -0.32 5.19 -3.12
CA ALA A 34 -1.25 4.92 -2.04
C ALA A 34 -1.58 3.42 -2.01
N TRP A 35 -1.58 2.85 -0.81
CA TRP A 35 -2.18 1.55 -0.51
C TRP A 35 -3.61 1.74 -0.05
N LEU A 36 -4.50 0.95 -0.66
CA LEU A 36 -5.91 0.88 -0.37
C LEU A 36 -6.27 -0.55 0.03
N GLN A 37 -7.17 -0.70 1.00
CA GLN A 37 -7.77 -1.97 1.39
C GLN A 37 -9.23 -1.99 0.95
N GLN A 38 -9.66 -3.04 0.27
CA GLN A 38 -11.05 -3.23 -0.10
C GLN A 38 -11.56 -4.58 0.42
N GLN A 39 -12.49 -4.52 1.38
CA GLN A 39 -13.24 -5.69 1.80
C GLN A 39 -14.43 -5.93 0.86
N PRO A 40 -14.90 -7.18 0.70
CA PRO A 40 -16.06 -7.48 -0.13
C PRO A 40 -17.27 -6.61 0.23
N GLY A 41 -17.85 -5.94 -0.79
CA GLY A 41 -19.02 -5.07 -0.62
C GLY A 41 -18.75 -3.72 0.05
N LYS A 42 -17.49 -3.35 0.29
CA LYS A 42 -17.11 -2.05 0.86
C LYS A 42 -16.35 -1.18 -0.14
N ALA A 43 -16.42 0.13 0.08
CA ALA A 43 -15.58 1.09 -0.63
C ALA A 43 -14.10 0.90 -0.23
N PRO A 44 -13.14 1.18 -1.13
CA PRO A 44 -11.72 1.17 -0.79
C PRO A 44 -11.42 2.12 0.38
N ARG A 45 -10.72 1.61 1.39
CA ARG A 45 -10.22 2.35 2.54
C ARG A 45 -8.76 2.71 2.33
N TYR A 46 -8.41 3.98 2.50
CA TYR A 46 -7.02 4.42 2.49
C TYR A 46 -6.24 3.86 3.69
N LEU A 47 -5.08 3.25 3.42
CA LEU A 47 -4.18 2.73 4.44
C LEU A 47 -2.98 3.64 4.65
N MET A 48 -2.22 3.87 3.57
CA MET A 48 -0.93 4.53 3.65
C MET A 48 -0.47 5.02 2.28
N TRP A 49 0.13 6.20 2.24
CA TRP A 49 0.91 6.68 1.10
C TRP A 49 2.40 6.52 1.38
N LEU A 50 3.18 6.13 0.35
CA LEU A 50 4.61 5.82 0.44
C LEU A 50 5.41 6.39 -0.73
N LYS A 51 6.55 7.01 -0.43
CA LYS A 51 7.54 7.49 -1.41
C LYS A 51 8.85 6.70 -1.34
N SER A 52 9.72 6.86 -2.33
CA SER A 52 10.99 6.12 -2.45
C SER A 52 11.99 6.38 -1.32
N ASP A 53 11.95 7.57 -0.73
CA ASP A 53 12.83 7.96 0.38
C ASP A 53 12.36 7.40 1.74
N GLY A 54 11.28 6.61 1.76
CA GLY A 54 10.70 6.06 2.99
C GLY A 54 9.70 6.98 3.67
N THR A 55 9.47 8.19 3.14
CA THR A 55 8.40 9.06 3.62
C THR A 55 7.07 8.34 3.48
N SER A 56 6.31 8.29 4.58
CA SER A 56 4.99 7.68 4.61
C SER A 56 3.98 8.53 5.35
N ASN A 57 2.72 8.46 4.91
CA ASN A 57 1.58 9.02 5.61
C ASN A 57 0.56 7.90 5.82
N LYS A 58 0.32 7.53 7.07
CA LYS A 58 -0.65 6.49 7.44
C LYS A 58 -2.02 7.14 7.66
N GLY A 59 -3.08 6.51 7.16
CA GLY A 59 -4.45 6.98 7.36
C GLY A 59 -4.90 6.93 8.82
N ASP A 60 -5.90 7.73 9.14
CA ASP A 60 -6.45 7.79 10.49
C ASP A 60 -7.10 6.45 10.90
N GLY A 61 -6.87 6.05 12.15
CA GLY A 61 -7.40 4.80 12.70
C GLY A 61 -6.84 3.54 12.03
N ILE A 62 -5.74 3.64 11.27
CA ILE A 62 -5.01 2.47 10.76
C ILE A 62 -4.07 1.95 11.85
N PRO A 63 -4.22 0.67 12.27
CA PRO A 63 -3.43 0.09 13.36
C PRO A 63 -1.91 0.16 13.13
N ASP A 64 -1.13 0.21 14.20
CA ASP A 64 0.35 0.25 14.13
C ASP A 64 0.99 -1.00 13.55
N ARG A 65 0.23 -2.11 13.48
CA ARG A 65 0.66 -3.33 12.80
C ARG A 65 0.86 -3.14 11.29
N PHE A 66 0.29 -2.08 10.70
CA PHE A 66 0.52 -1.68 9.31
C PHE A 66 1.73 -0.75 9.23
N SER A 67 2.72 -1.13 8.44
CA SER A 67 3.93 -0.35 8.20
C SER A 67 4.30 -0.35 6.72
N GLY A 68 4.98 0.70 6.28
CA GLY A 68 5.42 0.84 4.90
C GLY A 68 6.93 0.96 4.79
N SER A 69 7.47 0.45 3.69
CA SER A 69 8.88 0.62 3.34
C SER A 69 9.06 0.67 1.82
N SER A 70 10.22 1.13 1.38
CA SER A 70 10.49 1.38 -0.04
C SER A 70 11.90 0.94 -0.42
N SER A 71 12.08 0.45 -1.64
CA SER A 71 13.39 0.13 -2.22
C SER A 71 13.37 0.38 -3.72
N GLY A 72 14.08 1.41 -4.19
CA GLY A 72 14.07 1.79 -5.61
C GLY A 72 12.67 2.05 -6.14
N VAL A 73 12.21 1.21 -7.07
CA VAL A 73 10.85 1.27 -7.65
C VAL A 73 9.81 0.50 -6.86
N ASP A 74 10.19 -0.24 -5.82
CA ASP A 74 9.27 -1.01 -5.01
C ASP A 74 8.74 -0.21 -3.81
N ARG A 75 7.48 -0.48 -3.48
CA ARG A 75 6.76 0.02 -2.31
C ARG A 75 6.15 -1.18 -1.62
N TYR A 76 6.44 -1.34 -0.35
CA TYR A 76 6.01 -2.47 0.45
C TYR A 76 5.01 -2.02 1.51
N LEU A 77 3.95 -2.80 1.67
CA LEU A 77 3.07 -2.74 2.84
C LEU A 77 3.30 -4.01 3.66
N THR A 78 3.71 -3.85 4.91
CA THR A 78 3.86 -4.96 5.85
C THR A 78 2.74 -4.87 6.89
N ILE A 79 2.04 -5.99 7.07
CA ILE A 79 1.04 -6.17 8.12
C ILE A 79 1.62 -7.20 9.07
N SER A 80 2.01 -6.76 10.26
CA SER A 80 2.44 -7.65 11.35
C SER A 80 1.23 -8.12 12.15
N ASN A 81 1.37 -9.20 12.92
CA ASN A 81 0.30 -9.74 13.76
C ASN A 81 -1.05 -9.83 13.03
N LEU A 82 -1.04 -10.50 11.86
CA LEU A 82 -2.17 -10.55 10.93
C LEU A 82 -3.45 -11.04 11.61
N GLN A 83 -4.56 -10.34 11.38
CA GLN A 83 -5.87 -10.63 11.96
C GLN A 83 -6.87 -11.07 10.89
N SER A 84 -7.99 -11.68 11.30
CA SER A 84 -9.05 -12.11 10.38
C SER A 84 -9.65 -10.95 9.58
N GLU A 85 -9.68 -9.75 10.16
CA GLU A 85 -10.24 -8.56 9.52
C GLU A 85 -9.31 -8.00 8.42
N ASP A 86 -8.05 -8.44 8.40
CA ASP A 86 -7.07 -8.02 7.41
C ASP A 86 -7.22 -8.81 6.08
N GLU A 87 -8.11 -9.81 6.01
CA GLU A 87 -8.46 -10.50 4.77
C GLU A 87 -9.28 -9.55 3.85
N ALA A 88 -8.64 -9.11 2.78
CA ALA A 88 -9.17 -8.10 1.86
C ALA A 88 -8.35 -8.08 0.56
N ASP A 89 -8.88 -7.41 -0.46
CA ASP A 89 -8.09 -6.98 -1.61
C ASP A 89 -7.24 -5.77 -1.24
N TYR A 90 -5.96 -5.80 -1.61
CA TYR A 90 -5.01 -4.71 -1.38
C TYR A 90 -4.54 -4.15 -2.71
N ILE A 91 -4.83 -2.87 -2.93
CA ILE A 91 -4.61 -2.20 -4.22
C ILE A 91 -3.60 -1.08 -4.01
N CYS A 92 -2.59 -1.00 -4.87
CA CYS A 92 -1.72 0.16 -4.95
C CYS A 92 -2.11 1.05 -6.13
N GLY A 93 -2.16 2.36 -5.89
CA GLY A 93 -2.43 3.38 -6.92
C GLY A 93 -1.33 4.43 -6.91
N ALA A 94 -0.84 4.82 -8.09
CA ALA A 94 0.16 5.87 -8.20
C ALA A 94 -0.55 7.21 -8.18
N ASP A 95 -0.08 8.11 -7.32
CA ASP A 95 -0.54 9.48 -7.33
C ASP A 95 0.00 10.13 -8.62
N TYR A 96 -0.90 10.43 -9.55
CA TYR A 96 -0.57 11.34 -10.64
C TYR A 96 -0.55 12.73 -10.00
N ASN A 97 0.50 13.53 -10.21
CA ASN A 97 0.45 14.94 -9.83
C ASN A 97 -0.72 15.61 -10.58
N VAL A 98 -1.93 15.54 -10.04
CA VAL A 98 -2.91 16.61 -10.15
C VAL A 98 -2.80 17.33 -8.83
N GLY A 99 -2.14 18.48 -8.90
CA GLY A 99 -2.12 19.42 -7.80
C GLY A 99 -3.55 19.70 -7.36
N GLY A 100 -3.80 19.54 -6.07
CA GLY A 100 -4.93 20.17 -5.39
C GLY A 100 -6.04 19.23 -4.99
N SER A 101 -6.10 19.00 -3.67
CA SER A 101 -7.33 18.82 -2.89
C SER A 101 -8.03 17.47 -3.00
N TYR A 102 -7.69 16.58 -2.05
CA TYR A 102 -8.77 15.85 -1.37
C TYR A 102 -9.50 16.88 -0.50
N GLY A 103 -10.53 17.49 -1.07
CA GLY A 103 -11.59 18.18 -0.31
C GLY A 103 -12.62 17.17 0.17
#